data_AF-G5Q128-F1
#
_entry.id   AF-G5Q128-F1
#
_cell.length_a   1.000
_cell.length_b   1.000
_cell.length_c   1.000
_cell.angle_alpha   90.00
_cell.angle_beta   90.00
_cell.angle_gamma   90.00
#
_symmetry.space_group_name_H-M   'P 1'
#
loop_
_entity.id
_entity.type
_entity.pdbx_description
1 polymer ?
#
loop_
_entity_poly.entity_id
_entity_poly.type
_entity_poly.pdbx_seq_one_letter_code
_entity_poly.pdbx_strand_id
1 'polypeptide(L)' 'MEEFSEGTMYLVSLEDYPLGIWFFNESGHQDGIFVEKAEQD' A
#
# COMPACT_ATOMS: atom_id res chain seq x y z
N MET A 1 -14.23 8.94 8.29
CA MET A 1 -13.05 8.93 9.17
C MET A 1 -12.19 7.81 8.65
N GLU A 2 -11.02 8.12 8.09
CA GLU A 2 -10.08 7.06 7.68
C GLU A 2 -9.51 6.40 8.94
N GLU A 3 -9.45 5.07 8.95
CA GLU A 3 -8.86 4.33 10.06
C GLU A 3 -7.35 4.54 10.05
N PHE A 4 -6.83 5.09 11.15
CA PHE A 4 -5.40 5.22 11.34
C PHE A 4 -4.80 3.81 11.51
N SER A 5 -3.90 3.44 10.61
CA SER A 5 -3.19 2.16 10.73
C SER A 5 -1.93 2.35 11.59
N GLU A 6 -1.95 1.87 12.82
CA GLU A 6 -0.82 1.89 13.76
C GLU A 6 0.18 0.77 13.42
N GLY A 7 1.50 1.04 13.43
CA GLY A 7 2.55 0.06 13.16
C GLY A 7 3.64 0.55 12.20
N THR A 8 4.64 -0.30 11.92
CA THR A 8 5.66 -0.02 10.90
C THR A 8 5.10 -0.31 9.51
N MET A 9 5.25 0.67 8.60
CA MET A 9 4.72 0.62 7.24
C MET A 9 5.86 0.45 6.23
N TYR A 10 5.68 -0.47 5.28
CA TYR A 10 6.63 -0.71 4.19
C TYR A 10 5.97 -0.40 2.84
N LEU A 11 6.68 0.36 2.01
CA LEU A 11 6.31 0.62 0.61
C LEU A 11 7.30 -0.11 -0.30
N VAL A 12 6.78 -0.98 -1.16
CA VAL A 12 7.60 -1.75 -2.11
C VAL A 12 7.12 -1.46 -3.53
N SER A 13 8.03 -0.91 -4.36
CA SER A 13 7.84 -0.81 -5.81
C SER A 13 8.53 -1.98 -6.49
N LEU A 14 7.85 -2.61 -7.44
CA LEU A 14 8.38 -3.70 -8.24
C LEU A 14 8.61 -3.22 -9.68
N GLU A 15 9.76 -3.56 -10.27
CA GLU A 15 10.09 -3.16 -11.65
C GLU A 15 9.06 -3.70 -12.66
N ASP A 16 8.50 -4.88 -12.41
CA ASP A 16 7.48 -5.51 -13.26
C ASP A 16 6.09 -4.88 -13.13
N TYR A 17 5.83 -4.09 -12.09
CA TYR A 17 4.54 -3.44 -11.81
C TYR A 17 4.74 -1.94 -11.54
N PRO A 18 5.19 -1.16 -12.54
CA PRO A 18 5.60 0.24 -12.37
C PRO A 18 4.43 1.20 -12.06
N LEU A 19 3.18 0.74 -12.22
CA LEU A 19 1.98 1.56 -12.08
C LEU A 19 1.45 1.61 -10.63
N GLY A 20 1.98 0.80 -9.73
CA GLY A 20 1.51 0.73 -8.35
C GLY A 20 2.60 0.38 -7.35
N ILE A 21 2.21 0.40 -6.08
CA ILE A 21 3.07 0.14 -4.93
C ILE A 21 2.35 -0.84 -4.00
N TRP A 22 3.09 -1.78 -3.43
CA TRP A 22 2.58 -2.62 -2.36
C TRP A 22 2.74 -1.93 -1.01
N PHE A 23 1.63 -1.85 -0.27
CA PHE A 23 1.52 -1.30 1.06
C PHE A 23 1.40 -2.43 2.08
N PHE A 24 2.32 -2.53 3.02
CA PHE A 24 2.27 -3.51 4.11
C PHE A 24 2.15 -2.81 5.46
N ASN A 25 1.31 -3.38 6.33
CA ASN A 25 1.28 -3.04 7.75
C ASN A 25 1.33 -4.32 8.58
N GLU A 26 2.30 -4.40 9.49
CA GLU A 26 2.49 -5.53 10.41
C GLU A 26 1.25 -5.79 11.30
N SER A 27 0.47 -4.75 11.58
CA SER A 27 -0.76 -4.78 12.35
C SER A 27 -1.96 -4.52 11.43
N GLY A 28 -2.59 -5.58 10.93
CA GLY A 28 -3.87 -5.53 10.21
C GLY A 28 -3.81 -5.82 8.70
N HIS A 29 -2.65 -5.67 8.05
CA HIS A 29 -2.49 -5.92 6.61
C HIS A 29 -1.20 -6.67 6.27
N GLN A 30 -1.07 -7.88 6.83
CA GLN A 30 0.14 -8.72 6.68
C GLN A 30 0.34 -9.24 5.25
N ASP A 31 -0.75 -9.47 4.52
CA ASP A 31 -0.70 -9.92 3.11
C ASP A 31 -0.34 -8.77 2.15
N GLY A 32 -0.40 -7.53 2.63
CA GLY A 32 -0.19 -6.32 1.84
C GLY A 32 -1.40 -5.94 0.98
N ILE A 33 -1.43 -4.68 0.58
CA ILE A 33 -2.44 -4.11 -0.32
C ILE A 33 -1.70 -3.51 -1.51
N PHE A 34 -2.11 -3.88 -2.73
CA PHE A 34 -1.63 -3.19 -3.93
C PHE A 34 -2.42 -1.90 -4.13
N VAL A 35 -1.70 -0.78 -4.25
CA VAL A 35 -2.28 0.55 -4.43
C VAL A 35 -1.77 1.15 -5.73
N GLU A 36 -2.71 1.60 -6.55
CA GLU A 36 -2.42 2.31 -7.79
C GLU A 36 -2.80 3.78 -7.68
N LYS A 37 -2.22 4.60 -8.55
CA LYS A 37 -2.61 5.99 -8.65
C LYS A 37 -4.09 6.07 -9.05
N ALA A 38 -4.91 6.72 -8.23
CA ALA A 38 -6.27 7.07 -8.63
C ALA A 38 -6.21 8.06 -9.80
N GLU A 39 -6.91 7.77 -10.89
CA GLU A 39 -7.18 8.76 -11.92
C GLU A 39 -8.13 9.80 -11.34
N GLN A 40 -7.71 11.07 -11.32
CA GLN A 40 -8.58 12.19 -10.96
C GLN A 40 -9.24 12.69 -12.24
N ASP A 41 -10.55 12.50 -12.37
CA ASP A 41 -11.40 13.17 -13.37
C ASP A 41 -11.65 14.64 -13.02
#